data_AF-A0A086A323-F1
#
_entry.id   AF-A0A086A323-F1
#
_cell.length_a   1.000
_cell.length_b   1.000
_cell.length_c   1.000
_cell.angle_alpha   90.00
_cell.angle_beta   90.00
_cell.angle_gamma   90.00
#
_symmetry.space_group_name_H-M   'P 1'
#
loop_
_entity.id
_entity.type
_entity.pdbx_description
1 polymer ?
#
loop_
_entity_poly.entity_id
_entity_poly.type
_entity_poly.pdbx_seq_one_letter_code
_entity_poly.pdbx_strand_id
1 'polypeptide(L)'
;MKYFNTTVFSFAAAALLMFSASMNGQFLGGMRLKDTDDGPKGQWMIYGSFDYSKTNTPSSSSSSVGTSANAGVPVGVGYFINNNDVVGVNYAYARDVVNDRTVYKQNEAGIWYSPSFSLGKYFALIGQVDAHYVWGQKLSDVSASMQDFNGYRLRAYPLFAIFMGGGWALKFKFAELSMLQTKVKGEGWTKTYVAGISGSAFGVGISKNFNFKKKSDQ
;
A
#
# COMPACT_ATOMS: atom_id res chain seq x y z
N MET A 1 -8.82 26.87 10.30
CA MET A 1 -9.03 25.41 10.05
C MET A 1 -10.39 25.17 9.37
N LYS A 2 -10.56 25.51 8.09
CA LYS A 2 -11.84 25.30 7.36
C LYS A 2 -11.69 24.74 5.94
N TYR A 3 -10.47 24.66 5.40
CA TYR A 3 -10.22 24.24 4.00
C TYR A 3 -9.49 22.90 3.85
N PHE A 4 -9.03 22.30 4.95
CA PHE A 4 -8.20 21.09 4.90
C PHE A 4 -9.00 19.78 4.73
N ASN A 5 -10.30 19.81 5.04
CA ASN A 5 -11.17 18.64 4.98
C ASN A 5 -11.71 18.39 3.56
N THR A 6 -11.89 19.47 2.77
CA THR A 6 -12.50 19.37 1.44
C THR A 6 -11.54 18.76 0.43
N THR A 7 -10.26 19.12 0.44
CA THR A 7 -9.31 18.70 -0.60
C THR A 7 -8.95 17.21 -0.53
N VAL A 8 -8.73 16.67 0.67
CA VAL A 8 -8.41 15.24 0.84
C VAL A 8 -9.61 14.36 0.48
N PHE A 9 -10.81 14.78 0.87
CA PHE A 9 -12.05 14.09 0.52
C PHE A 9 -12.36 14.20 -0.98
N SER A 10 -12.10 15.35 -1.59
CA SER A 10 -12.26 15.55 -3.04
C SER A 10 -11.26 14.73 -3.86
N PHE A 11 -10.03 14.51 -3.38
CA PHE A 11 -9.06 13.64 -4.07
C PHE A 11 -9.42 12.16 -3.95
N ALA A 12 -9.86 11.71 -2.77
CA ALA A 12 -10.36 10.34 -2.58
C ALA A 12 -11.62 10.09 -3.43
N ALA A 13 -12.54 11.05 -3.45
CA ALA A 13 -13.74 11.00 -4.29
C ALA A 13 -13.41 11.08 -5.80
N ALA A 14 -12.45 11.91 -6.21
CA ALA A 14 -12.01 11.99 -7.60
C ALA A 14 -11.29 10.71 -8.06
N ALA A 15 -10.50 10.08 -7.19
CA ALA A 15 -9.93 8.77 -7.47
C ALA A 15 -11.03 7.71 -7.63
N LEU A 16 -12.01 7.69 -6.71
CA LEU A 16 -13.17 6.80 -6.83
C LEU A 16 -13.98 7.03 -8.11
N LEU A 17 -14.16 8.29 -8.53
CA LEU A 17 -14.93 8.68 -9.72
C LEU A 17 -14.16 8.44 -11.04
N MET A 18 -12.85 8.68 -11.07
CA MET A 18 -12.03 8.45 -12.26
C MET A 18 -11.79 6.96 -12.53
N PHE A 19 -11.88 6.10 -11.50
CA PHE A 19 -11.85 4.64 -11.69
C PHE A 19 -13.23 3.99 -11.83
N SER A 20 -14.33 4.71 -11.55
CA SER A 20 -15.70 4.22 -11.81
C SER A 20 -16.19 4.48 -13.24
N ALA A 21 -15.52 5.35 -13.99
CA ALA A 21 -15.86 5.64 -15.39
C ALA A 21 -15.29 4.55 -16.30
N SER A 22 -16.12 3.53 -16.59
CA SER A 22 -16.13 2.74 -17.84
C SER A 22 -14.80 2.67 -18.61
N MET A 23 -13.74 2.17 -17.99
CA MET A 23 -12.55 1.79 -18.75
C MET A 23 -12.88 0.50 -19.48
N ASN A 24 -13.14 0.60 -20.79
CA ASN A 24 -13.19 -0.54 -21.69
C ASN A 24 -11.79 -1.19 -21.69
N GLY A 25 -11.56 -2.11 -20.75
CA GLY A 25 -10.29 -2.81 -20.51
C GLY A 25 -9.80 -3.72 -21.63
N GLN A 26 -10.41 -3.65 -22.81
CA GLN A 26 -10.09 -4.48 -23.97
C GLN A 26 -8.66 -4.28 -24.50
N PHE A 27 -7.96 -3.21 -24.13
CA PHE A 27 -6.61 -2.93 -24.64
C PHE A 27 -5.53 -3.94 -24.18
N LEU A 28 -5.73 -4.66 -23.06
CA LEU A 28 -4.79 -5.67 -22.56
C LEU A 28 -5.42 -7.08 -22.46
N GLY A 29 -6.58 -7.30 -23.08
CA GLY A 29 -7.32 -8.57 -22.94
C GLY A 29 -7.90 -8.81 -21.54
N GLY A 30 -7.90 -7.81 -20.67
CA GLY A 30 -8.46 -7.87 -19.32
C GLY A 30 -9.91 -7.46 -19.28
N MET A 31 -10.68 -8.08 -18.38
CA MET A 31 -12.09 -7.74 -18.20
C MET A 31 -12.43 -7.57 -16.73
N ARG A 32 -13.27 -6.56 -16.44
CA ARG A 32 -13.92 -6.47 -15.14
C ARG A 32 -15.02 -7.52 -15.08
N LEU A 33 -15.03 -8.28 -14.00
CA LEU A 33 -16.05 -9.28 -13.70
C LEU A 33 -17.40 -8.58 -13.46
N LYS A 34 -18.48 -9.13 -14.01
CA LYS A 34 -19.82 -8.64 -13.72
C LYS A 34 -20.20 -9.04 -12.29
N ASP A 35 -21.17 -8.35 -11.72
CA ASP A 35 -21.71 -8.67 -10.40
C ASP A 35 -22.38 -10.05 -10.33
N THR A 36 -22.80 -10.60 -11.46
CA THR A 36 -23.39 -11.94 -11.61
C THR A 36 -22.34 -13.04 -11.78
N ASP A 37 -21.09 -12.68 -12.06
CA ASP A 37 -20.01 -13.65 -12.22
C ASP A 37 -19.54 -14.15 -10.85
N ASP A 38 -19.02 -15.38 -10.80
CA ASP A 38 -18.40 -15.90 -9.59
C ASP A 38 -17.13 -15.08 -9.28
N GLY A 39 -17.08 -14.50 -8.08
CA GLY A 39 -16.07 -13.53 -7.72
C GLY A 39 -16.08 -13.17 -6.23
N PRO A 40 -15.15 -12.29 -5.81
CA PRO A 40 -14.90 -12.05 -4.39
C PRO A 40 -15.91 -11.10 -3.73
N LYS A 41 -16.97 -10.66 -4.41
CA LYS A 41 -17.94 -9.69 -3.86
C LYS A 41 -18.47 -10.12 -2.49
N GLY A 42 -18.31 -9.23 -1.51
CA GLY A 42 -18.72 -9.45 -0.12
C GLY A 42 -17.78 -10.32 0.71
N GLN A 43 -16.63 -10.72 0.17
CA GLN A 43 -15.57 -11.40 0.92
C GLN A 43 -14.65 -10.38 1.60
N TRP A 44 -14.00 -10.83 2.66
CA TRP A 44 -12.96 -10.09 3.36
C TRP A 44 -11.60 -10.59 2.92
N MET A 45 -10.68 -9.67 2.63
CA MET A 45 -9.31 -9.98 2.28
C MET A 45 -8.41 -9.62 3.44
N ILE A 46 -7.55 -10.54 3.87
CA ILE A 46 -6.37 -10.20 4.68
C ILE A 46 -5.18 -10.20 3.73
N TYR A 47 -4.34 -9.18 3.83
CA TYR A 47 -3.11 -9.10 3.04
C TYR A 47 -1.92 -8.67 3.89
N GLY A 48 -0.74 -9.10 3.45
CA GLY A 48 0.51 -8.56 3.94
C GLY A 48 1.63 -8.74 2.92
N SER A 49 2.65 -7.89 3.01
CA SER A 49 3.89 -8.02 2.24
C SER A 49 5.07 -7.86 3.16
N PHE A 50 6.10 -8.67 2.95
CA PHE A 50 7.30 -8.68 3.78
C PHE A 50 8.52 -8.46 2.91
N ASP A 51 9.18 -7.32 3.12
CA ASP A 51 10.38 -6.92 2.41
C ASP A 51 11.47 -6.60 3.46
N TYR A 52 12.61 -7.27 3.34
CA TYR A 52 13.79 -7.10 4.20
C TYR A 52 15.03 -6.89 3.33
N SER A 53 15.80 -5.85 3.64
CA SER A 53 17.07 -5.57 2.95
C SER A 53 18.20 -5.41 3.96
N LYS A 54 19.36 -6.01 3.65
CA LYS A 54 20.59 -5.90 4.44
C LYS A 54 21.76 -5.68 3.51
N THR A 55 22.54 -4.64 3.77
CA THR A 55 23.76 -4.31 3.05
C THR A 55 24.93 -4.32 4.03
N ASN A 56 25.95 -5.12 3.75
CA ASN A 56 27.18 -5.14 4.53
C ASN A 56 28.33 -4.65 3.65
N THR A 57 29.11 -3.70 4.17
CA THR A 57 30.37 -3.22 3.60
C THR A 57 31.49 -3.41 4.63
N PRO A 58 32.78 -3.42 4.23
CA PRO A 58 33.89 -3.58 5.18
C PRO A 58 33.93 -2.52 6.30
N SER A 59 33.34 -1.34 6.08
CA SER A 59 33.36 -0.21 7.01
C SER A 59 32.00 0.10 7.66
N SER A 60 30.91 -0.54 7.22
CA SER A 60 29.57 -0.28 7.75
C SER A 60 28.57 -1.38 7.43
N SER A 61 27.56 -1.55 8.27
CA SER A 61 26.41 -2.42 7.99
C SER A 61 25.11 -1.61 8.10
N SER A 62 24.21 -1.76 7.14
CA SER A 62 22.86 -1.21 7.20
C SER A 62 21.81 -2.28 6.96
N SER A 63 20.67 -2.15 7.62
CA SER A 63 19.50 -2.98 7.36
C SER A 63 18.23 -2.16 7.47
N SER A 64 17.26 -2.49 6.64
CA SER A 64 15.92 -1.90 6.65
C SER A 64 14.86 -2.99 6.61
N VAL A 65 13.81 -2.79 7.41
CA VAL A 65 12.56 -3.58 7.34
C VAL A 65 11.52 -2.65 6.74
N GLY A 66 10.96 -3.01 5.58
CA GLY A 66 10.01 -2.15 4.87
C GLY A 66 9.86 -2.47 3.38
N THR A 67 8.71 -2.14 2.79
CA THR A 67 8.37 -2.40 1.37
C THR A 67 8.91 -1.40 0.35
N SER A 68 9.52 -0.32 0.83
CA SER A 68 10.28 0.67 0.06
C SER A 68 11.05 1.57 1.04
N ALA A 69 11.90 2.48 0.56
CA ALA A 69 12.61 3.42 1.43
C ALA A 69 11.60 4.18 2.31
N ASN A 70 11.72 4.02 3.64
CA ASN A 70 10.80 4.59 4.62
C ASN A 70 9.34 4.09 4.55
N ALA A 71 9.02 2.99 3.85
CA ALA A 71 7.68 2.39 3.84
C ALA A 71 7.67 1.07 4.58
N GLY A 72 6.77 0.94 5.56
CA GLY A 72 6.72 -0.23 6.41
C GLY A 72 6.19 -1.48 5.71
N VAL A 73 6.33 -2.63 6.38
CA VAL A 73 5.68 -3.92 6.04
C VAL A 73 4.19 -3.79 6.33
N PRO A 74 3.30 -3.64 5.33
CA PRO A 74 1.88 -3.48 5.56
C PRO A 74 1.26 -4.83 5.92
N VAL A 75 0.41 -4.80 6.94
CA VAL A 75 -0.65 -5.79 7.16
C VAL A 75 -1.97 -5.05 7.09
N GLY A 76 -2.92 -5.59 6.34
CA GLY A 76 -4.20 -4.94 6.18
C GLY A 76 -5.36 -5.87 5.92
N VAL A 77 -6.54 -5.28 6.05
CA VAL A 77 -7.82 -5.95 5.83
C VAL A 77 -8.60 -5.13 4.82
N GLY A 78 -9.20 -5.82 3.86
CA GLY A 78 -10.05 -5.23 2.84
C GLY A 78 -11.39 -5.94 2.73
N TYR A 79 -12.34 -5.24 2.12
CA TYR A 79 -13.67 -5.74 1.81
C TYR A 79 -13.98 -5.48 0.34
N PHE A 80 -14.37 -6.55 -0.35
CA PHE A 80 -14.74 -6.49 -1.76
C PHE A 80 -16.15 -5.91 -1.90
N ILE A 81 -16.24 -4.63 -2.27
CA ILE A 81 -17.52 -3.94 -2.49
C ILE A 81 -18.23 -4.46 -3.76
N ASN A 82 -17.45 -4.95 -4.72
CA ASN A 82 -17.91 -5.69 -5.89
C ASN A 82 -16.83 -6.72 -6.30
N ASN A 83 -17.01 -7.40 -7.43
CA ASN A 83 -16.07 -8.44 -7.88
C ASN A 83 -14.70 -7.92 -8.31
N ASN A 84 -14.51 -6.61 -8.45
CA ASN A 84 -13.31 -5.99 -8.99
C ASN A 84 -12.65 -5.00 -8.03
N ASP A 85 -13.44 -4.38 -7.16
CA ASP A 85 -12.99 -3.29 -6.31
C ASP A 85 -13.00 -3.72 -4.85
N VAL A 86 -11.89 -3.41 -4.19
CA VAL A 86 -11.71 -3.64 -2.76
C VAL A 86 -11.29 -2.34 -2.09
N VAL A 87 -11.89 -2.07 -0.93
CA VAL A 87 -11.49 -0.98 -0.03
C VAL A 87 -10.97 -1.59 1.25
N GLY A 88 -10.04 -0.94 1.92
CA GLY A 88 -9.56 -1.46 3.18
C GLY A 88 -8.75 -0.50 3.99
N VAL A 89 -8.23 -1.03 5.09
CA VAL A 89 -7.31 -0.38 6.00
C VAL A 89 -6.03 -1.18 6.11
N ASN A 90 -4.96 -0.52 6.49
CA ASN A 90 -3.69 -1.19 6.77
C ASN A 90 -2.93 -0.45 7.87
N TYR A 91 -1.97 -1.20 8.41
CA TYR A 91 -0.94 -0.69 9.29
C TYR A 91 0.41 -1.20 8.77
N ALA A 92 1.41 -0.34 8.79
CA ALA A 92 2.76 -0.67 8.35
C ALA A 92 3.80 -0.14 9.33
N TYR A 93 4.87 -0.91 9.52
CA TYR A 93 6.01 -0.54 10.35
C TYR A 93 7.32 -0.62 9.57
N ALA A 94 8.12 0.45 9.64
CA ALA A 94 9.46 0.54 9.07
C ALA A 94 10.50 0.85 10.13
N ARG A 95 11.71 0.30 9.95
CA ARG A 95 12.86 0.57 10.80
C ARG A 95 14.14 0.49 10.00
N ASP A 96 15.00 1.50 10.15
CA ASP A 96 16.35 1.48 9.59
C ASP A 96 17.39 1.46 10.71
N VAL A 97 18.38 0.59 10.54
CA VAL A 97 19.49 0.39 11.47
C VAL A 97 20.80 0.55 10.70
N VAL A 98 21.70 1.37 11.23
CA VAL A 98 23.05 1.60 10.72
C VAL A 98 24.03 1.33 11.85
N ASN A 99 24.99 0.41 11.65
CA ASN A 99 25.97 -0.02 12.64
C ASN A 99 25.32 -0.34 14.00
N ASP A 100 24.29 -1.19 13.98
CA ASP A 100 23.48 -1.60 15.14
C ASP A 100 22.69 -0.49 15.86
N ARG A 101 22.81 0.77 15.41
CA ARG A 101 22.04 1.90 15.91
C ARG A 101 20.81 2.13 15.05
N THR A 102 19.65 2.23 15.69
CA THR A 102 18.43 2.63 14.97
C THR A 102 18.49 4.12 14.66
N VAL A 103 18.38 4.45 13.38
CA VAL A 103 18.42 5.85 12.89
C VAL A 103 17.05 6.31 12.41
N TYR A 104 16.12 5.39 12.19
CA TYR A 104 14.76 5.68 11.74
C TYR A 104 13.77 4.62 12.21
N LYS A 105 12.60 5.06 12.65
CA LYS A 105 11.41 4.23 12.90
C LYS A 105 10.19 4.97 12.38
N GLN A 106 9.32 4.27 11.65
CA GLN A 106 8.05 4.84 11.21
C GLN A 106 6.94 3.81 11.37
N ASN A 107 5.83 4.30 11.89
CA ASN A 107 4.54 3.65 11.84
C ASN A 107 3.66 4.39 10.83
N GLU A 108 2.79 3.65 10.18
CA GLU A 108 1.88 4.18 9.19
C GLU A 108 0.56 3.44 9.28
N ALA A 109 -0.54 4.16 9.19
CA ALA A 109 -1.87 3.56 9.12
C ALA A 109 -2.77 4.38 8.22
N GLY A 110 -3.65 3.72 7.48
CA GLY A 110 -4.70 4.44 6.78
C GLY A 110 -5.55 3.55 5.90
N ILE A 111 -6.12 4.18 4.88
CA ILE A 111 -7.08 3.57 3.97
C ILE A 111 -6.47 3.38 2.60
N TRP A 112 -6.98 2.39 1.89
CA TRP A 112 -6.60 2.12 0.51
C TRP A 112 -7.80 1.67 -0.31
N TYR A 113 -7.72 1.91 -1.61
CA TYR A 113 -8.68 1.49 -2.61
C TYR A 113 -7.94 0.82 -3.75
N SER A 114 -8.44 -0.33 -4.20
CA SER A 114 -7.76 -1.13 -5.20
C SER A 114 -8.74 -1.72 -6.22
N PRO A 115 -8.87 -1.10 -7.40
CA PRO A 115 -9.62 -1.66 -8.52
C PRO A 115 -8.78 -2.71 -9.26
N SER A 116 -9.44 -3.72 -9.82
CA SER A 116 -8.80 -4.81 -10.55
C SER A 116 -9.45 -5.12 -11.90
N PHE A 117 -8.65 -5.72 -12.78
CA PHE A 117 -9.05 -6.30 -14.06
C PHE A 117 -8.52 -7.73 -14.10
N SER A 118 -9.41 -8.70 -14.32
CA SER A 118 -9.00 -10.10 -14.44
C SER A 118 -8.39 -10.35 -15.82
N LEU A 119 -7.24 -11.00 -15.84
CA LEU A 119 -6.50 -11.44 -17.02
C LEU A 119 -6.64 -12.97 -17.14
N GLY A 120 -7.82 -13.41 -17.58
CA GLY A 120 -8.19 -14.82 -17.57
C GLY A 120 -8.48 -15.34 -16.16
N LYS A 121 -8.28 -16.65 -15.95
CA LYS A 121 -8.68 -17.35 -14.71
C LYS A 121 -7.71 -17.15 -13.54
N TYR A 122 -6.43 -16.96 -13.83
CA TYR A 122 -5.36 -17.05 -12.82
C TYR A 122 -4.66 -15.74 -12.53
N PHE A 123 -4.87 -14.70 -13.34
CA PHE A 123 -4.13 -13.46 -13.23
C PHE A 123 -5.06 -12.27 -13.10
N ALA A 124 -4.60 -11.22 -12.43
CA ALA A 124 -5.26 -9.94 -12.43
C ALA A 124 -4.26 -8.79 -12.44
N LEU A 125 -4.59 -7.74 -13.19
CA LEU A 125 -3.93 -6.44 -13.07
C LEU A 125 -4.71 -5.58 -12.10
N ILE A 126 -4.02 -5.00 -11.15
CA ILE A 126 -4.60 -4.28 -10.04
C ILE A 126 -3.97 -2.88 -9.98
N GLY A 127 -4.79 -1.84 -9.88
CA GLY A 127 -4.33 -0.54 -9.41
C GLY A 127 -4.54 -0.45 -7.90
N GLN A 128 -3.67 0.25 -7.18
CA GLN A 128 -3.90 0.56 -5.78
C GLN A 128 -3.52 2.00 -5.48
N VAL A 129 -4.36 2.65 -4.68
CA VAL A 129 -4.12 3.97 -4.11
C VAL A 129 -4.27 3.93 -2.60
N ASP A 130 -3.37 4.60 -1.90
CA ASP A 130 -3.26 4.62 -0.45
C ASP A 130 -3.26 6.06 0.07
N ALA A 131 -3.89 6.28 1.23
CA ALA A 131 -3.79 7.52 1.99
C ALA A 131 -3.60 7.22 3.47
N HIS A 132 -2.42 7.55 3.99
CA HIS A 132 -2.00 7.15 5.33
C HIS A 132 -1.54 8.32 6.19
N TYR A 133 -1.74 8.18 7.49
CA TYR A 133 -1.09 8.97 8.53
C TYR A 133 0.20 8.27 8.95
N VAL A 134 1.29 9.03 9.07
CA VAL A 134 2.60 8.52 9.48
C VAL A 134 3.06 9.18 10.77
N TRP A 135 3.74 8.41 11.63
CA TRP A 135 4.38 8.91 12.83
C TRP A 135 5.58 8.07 13.19
N GLY A 136 6.58 8.66 13.82
CA GLY A 136 7.80 7.95 14.10
C GLY A 136 8.90 8.83 14.65
N GLN A 137 10.12 8.33 14.54
CA GLN A 137 11.32 8.99 15.04
C GLN A 137 12.42 8.89 13.99
N LYS A 138 13.13 9.99 13.74
CA LYS A 138 14.34 10.01 12.90
C LYS A 138 15.50 10.62 13.66
N LEU A 139 16.71 10.13 13.42
CA LEU A 139 17.92 10.73 13.96
C LEU A 139 18.11 12.12 13.34
N SER A 140 18.30 13.12 14.20
CA SER A 140 18.58 14.50 13.78
C SER A 140 20.08 14.69 13.58
N ASP A 141 20.47 15.22 12.41
CA ASP A 141 21.86 15.55 12.08
C ASP A 141 22.43 16.66 12.99
N VAL A 142 21.56 17.48 13.59
CA VAL A 142 21.95 18.64 14.42
C VAL A 142 22.10 18.26 15.89
N SER A 143 21.18 17.43 16.42
CA SER A 143 21.13 17.12 17.86
C SER A 143 21.67 15.74 18.23
N ALA A 144 22.06 14.92 17.24
CA ALA A 144 22.48 13.53 17.41
C ALA A 144 21.49 12.66 18.21
N SER A 145 20.23 13.11 18.31
CA SER A 145 19.15 12.53 19.09
C SER A 145 17.98 12.16 18.18
N MET A 146 17.16 11.20 18.62
CA MET A 146 15.95 10.81 17.89
C MET A 146 14.90 11.90 18.08
N GLN A 147 14.37 12.43 16.98
CA GLN A 147 13.29 13.41 17.01
C GLN A 147 12.00 12.81 16.45
N ASP A 148 10.92 13.08 17.17
CA ASP A 148 9.59 12.66 16.77
C ASP A 148 9.12 13.45 15.55
N PHE A 149 8.50 12.74 14.61
CA PHE A 149 7.83 13.33 13.46
C PHE A 149 6.45 12.73 13.25
N ASN A 150 5.59 13.49 12.59
CA ASN A 150 4.32 13.00 12.07
C ASN A 150 4.05 13.56 10.67
N GLY A 151 3.05 13.02 9.99
CA GLY A 151 2.77 13.43 8.63
C GLY A 151 1.74 12.58 7.91
N TYR A 152 1.78 12.69 6.59
CA TYR A 152 0.89 11.96 5.70
C TYR A 152 1.66 11.36 4.53
N ARG A 153 1.16 10.22 4.03
CA ARG A 153 1.65 9.58 2.83
C ARG A 153 0.51 9.32 1.86
N LEU A 154 0.71 9.68 0.60
CA LEU A 154 -0.14 9.27 -0.51
C LEU A 154 0.67 8.36 -1.43
N ARG A 155 0.08 7.23 -1.86
CA ARG A 155 0.72 6.33 -2.82
C ARG A 155 -0.25 5.90 -3.90
N ALA A 156 0.28 5.66 -5.09
CA ALA A 156 -0.39 4.98 -6.17
C ALA A 156 0.60 4.01 -6.84
N TYR A 157 0.18 2.77 -7.04
CA TYR A 157 1.03 1.76 -7.66
C TYR A 157 0.22 0.68 -8.38
N PRO A 158 0.74 0.13 -9.48
CA PRO A 158 0.21 -1.07 -10.09
C PRO A 158 0.70 -2.32 -9.35
N LEU A 159 -0.13 -3.35 -9.40
CA LEU A 159 0.09 -4.68 -8.85
C LEU A 159 -0.30 -5.72 -9.91
N PHE A 160 0.49 -6.77 -10.02
CA PHE A 160 0.11 -7.99 -10.75
C PHE A 160 -0.20 -9.09 -9.75
N ALA A 161 -1.35 -9.73 -9.87
CA ALA A 161 -1.78 -10.79 -8.97
C ALA A 161 -1.84 -12.15 -9.67
N ILE A 162 -1.47 -13.20 -8.94
CA ILE A 162 -1.61 -14.60 -9.33
C ILE A 162 -2.53 -15.30 -8.34
N PHE A 163 -3.67 -15.80 -8.80
CA PHE A 163 -4.63 -16.54 -8.00
C PHE A 163 -4.19 -18.00 -7.84
N MET A 164 -3.93 -18.42 -6.60
CA MET A 164 -3.45 -19.76 -6.26
C MET A 164 -4.59 -20.74 -5.92
N GLY A 165 -5.84 -20.28 -5.97
CA GLY A 165 -7.01 -21.06 -5.58
C GLY A 165 -7.31 -21.01 -4.08
N GLY A 166 -8.50 -21.47 -3.71
CA GLY A 166 -8.98 -21.44 -2.32
C GLY A 166 -9.04 -20.04 -1.71
N GLY A 167 -9.08 -18.97 -2.52
CA GLY A 167 -9.03 -17.57 -2.06
C GLY A 167 -7.63 -17.03 -1.76
N TRP A 168 -6.55 -17.77 -2.05
CA TRP A 168 -5.19 -17.26 -1.94
C TRP A 168 -4.73 -16.54 -3.21
N ALA A 169 -3.94 -15.48 -3.06
CA ALA A 169 -3.28 -14.81 -4.17
C ALA A 169 -1.90 -14.26 -3.80
N LEU A 170 -0.94 -14.39 -4.72
CA LEU A 170 0.33 -13.66 -4.67
C LEU A 170 0.19 -12.34 -5.42
N LYS A 171 0.84 -11.30 -4.94
CA LYS A 171 0.77 -9.94 -5.50
C LYS A 171 2.16 -9.36 -5.66
N PHE A 172 2.42 -8.77 -6.82
CA PHE A 172 3.71 -8.20 -7.19
C PHE A 172 3.52 -6.72 -7.54
N LYS A 173 4.12 -5.84 -6.74
CA LYS A 173 4.26 -4.41 -7.03
C LYS A 173 5.48 -4.23 -7.92
N PHE A 174 5.41 -3.38 -8.94
CA PHE A 174 6.54 -3.17 -9.87
C PHE A 174 6.81 -1.70 -10.23
N ALA A 175 6.01 -0.76 -9.73
CA ALA A 175 6.25 0.68 -9.84
C ALA A 175 5.58 1.40 -8.66
N GLU A 176 6.03 2.60 -8.31
CA GLU A 176 5.40 3.39 -7.24
C GLU A 176 5.45 4.89 -7.57
N LEU A 177 4.33 5.57 -7.34
CA LEU A 177 4.23 7.02 -7.18
C LEU A 177 3.86 7.29 -5.74
N SER A 178 4.70 8.01 -4.99
CA SER A 178 4.51 8.25 -3.57
C SER A 178 4.91 9.67 -3.20
N MET A 179 4.12 10.29 -2.33
CA MET A 179 4.43 11.56 -1.69
C MET A 179 4.34 11.35 -0.18
N LEU A 180 5.48 11.53 0.49
CA LEU A 180 5.58 11.56 1.94
C LEU A 180 5.79 13.01 2.38
N GLN A 181 4.92 13.49 3.26
CA GLN A 181 5.07 14.80 3.88
C GLN A 181 5.13 14.63 5.40
N THR A 182 6.25 15.01 6.00
CA THR A 182 6.49 14.88 7.45
C THR A 182 6.87 16.21 8.08
N LYS A 183 6.63 16.33 9.39
CA LYS A 183 6.99 17.48 10.20
C LYS A 183 7.61 17.02 11.49
N VAL A 184 8.77 17.59 11.81
CA VAL A 184 9.45 17.46 13.09
C VAL A 184 9.08 18.66 13.97
N LYS A 185 9.02 18.47 15.28
CA LYS A 185 8.72 19.57 16.21
C LYS A 185 9.78 20.66 16.10
N GLY A 186 9.36 21.88 15.78
CA GLY A 186 10.26 23.03 15.61
C GLY A 186 10.82 23.21 14.19
N GLU A 187 10.52 22.29 13.26
CA GLU A 187 10.94 22.39 11.86
C GLU A 187 9.74 22.66 10.92
N GLY A 188 10.07 23.04 9.68
CA GLY A 188 9.11 23.11 8.58
C GLY A 188 8.64 21.73 8.10
N TRP A 189 7.69 21.71 7.16
CA TRP A 189 7.28 20.47 6.50
C TRP A 189 8.35 20.00 5.52
N THR A 190 8.81 18.76 5.67
CA THR A 190 9.66 18.07 4.69
C THR A 190 8.77 17.28 3.74
N LYS A 191 9.03 17.39 2.43
CA LYS A 191 8.34 16.62 1.39
C LYS A 191 9.33 15.73 0.65
N THR A 192 8.97 14.47 0.47
CA THR A 192 9.74 13.47 -0.25
C THR A 192 8.85 12.83 -1.29
N TYR A 193 9.34 12.75 -2.52
CA TYR A 193 8.63 12.16 -3.65
C TYR A 193 9.38 10.93 -4.16
N VAL A 194 8.66 9.86 -4.44
CA VAL A 194 9.17 8.68 -5.15
C VAL A 194 8.35 8.52 -6.40
N ALA A 195 9.02 8.42 -7.55
CA ALA A 195 8.38 8.12 -8.81
C ALA A 195 9.27 7.18 -9.63
N GLY A 196 8.77 6.00 -9.98
CA GLY A 196 9.39 5.14 -10.99
C GLY A 196 9.43 3.66 -10.67
N ILE A 197 10.15 2.94 -11.54
CA ILE A 197 10.45 1.52 -11.48
C ILE A 197 11.87 1.42 -10.91
N SER A 198 12.00 1.34 -9.59
CA SER A 198 13.28 1.10 -8.92
C SER A 198 13.22 -0.19 -8.11
N GLY A 199 14.37 -0.76 -7.74
CA GLY A 199 14.40 -1.95 -6.88
C GLY A 199 13.62 -1.77 -5.55
N SER A 200 13.53 -0.52 -5.06
CA SER A 200 12.71 -0.17 -3.90
C SER A 200 11.20 -0.07 -4.17
N ALA A 201 10.78 -0.04 -5.44
CA ALA A 201 9.39 -0.03 -5.88
C ALA A 201 8.89 -1.42 -6.31
N PHE A 202 9.75 -2.44 -6.32
CA PHE A 202 9.34 -3.82 -6.45
C PHE A 202 9.00 -4.39 -5.07
N GLY A 203 7.90 -5.14 -4.95
CA GLY A 203 7.50 -5.72 -3.67
C GLY A 203 6.62 -6.94 -3.88
N VAL A 204 6.71 -7.90 -2.97
CA VAL A 204 5.95 -9.16 -3.02
C VAL A 204 5.05 -9.29 -1.80
N GLY A 205 3.79 -9.59 -2.04
CA GLY A 205 2.78 -9.79 -1.01
C GLY A 205 1.96 -11.05 -1.22
N ILE A 206 1.31 -11.48 -0.14
CA ILE A 206 0.34 -12.56 -0.13
C ILE A 206 -0.99 -12.04 0.42
N SER A 207 -2.08 -12.58 -0.10
CA SER A 207 -3.43 -12.28 0.41
C SER A 207 -4.28 -13.54 0.46
N LYS A 208 -5.26 -13.50 1.36
CA LYS A 208 -6.25 -14.54 1.57
C LYS A 208 -7.64 -13.92 1.69
N ASN A 209 -8.57 -14.44 0.90
CA ASN A 209 -9.97 -14.10 0.98
C ASN A 209 -10.72 -15.07 1.90
N PHE A 210 -11.62 -14.51 2.69
CA PHE A 210 -12.50 -15.21 3.62
C PHE A 210 -13.95 -14.83 3.32
N ASN A 211 -14.80 -15.85 3.20
CA ASN A 211 -16.23 -15.67 3.10
C ASN A 211 -16.86 -15.96 4.47
N PHE A 212 -17.33 -14.91 5.15
CA PHE A 212 -18.02 -15.05 6.43
C PHE A 212 -19.54 -15.20 6.28
N LYS A 213 -20.06 -15.26 5.05
CA LYS A 213 -21.49 -15.58 4.86
C LYS A 213 -21.70 -17.00 5.37
N LYS A 214 -22.56 -17.13 6.37
CA LYS A 214 -23.02 -18.41 6.90
C LYS A 214 -23.55 -19.20 5.71
N LYS A 215 -22.98 -20.38 5.42
CA LYS A 215 -23.65 -21.33 4.54
C LYS A 215 -24.97 -21.63 5.23
N SER A 216 -26.10 -21.20 4.65
CA SER A 216 -27.36 -21.83 5.04
C SER A 216 -27.25 -23.24 4.50
N ASP A 217 -27.12 -24.21 5.40
CA ASP A 217 -27.23 -25.61 5.06
C ASP A 217 -28.57 -25.78 4.31
N GLN A 218 -28.49 -26.21 3.05
CA GLN A 218 -29.62 -26.84 2.35
C GLN A 218 -29.58 -28.33 2.68
#